data_AF-A0AA42BEG3-F1
#
_entry.id   AF-A0AA42BEG3-F1
#
_cell.length_a   1.000
_cell.length_b   1.000
_cell.length_c   1.000
_cell.angle_alpha   90.00
_cell.angle_beta   90.00
_cell.angle_gamma   90.00
#
_symmetry.space_group_name_H-M   'P 1'
#
loop_
_entity.id
_entity.type
_entity.pdbx_description
1 polymer ?
#
loop_
_entity_poly.entity_id
_entity_poly.type
_entity_poly.pdbx_seq_one_letter_code
_entity_poly.pdbx_strand_id
1 'polypeptide(L)'
;MQLTRSLPADVRPVSLLEPTASKDLYFALLDEPKQDAVRHRAADYLRDQLEIAADLPCDLPVDPAGLGDWLGGHTERIGRQYQAYLDSRRAGAPRRYFSSKAHALHFLHGVAPTKLVDGAWLYGLLQRWDEPRFQALIQTYLEELGEGLPEKNHVVLYRKLLANQGCDDWQDLDEEHFVQGAIQLALAECAEQFLPEVIGFNLGYEQLPLHLLITAYELTELGIDPYYFTLHVTVDNADNGHARKAVQSLQAAWPQVGDSAEFYRRVGNGYRLNELGASTLSVIEGFDIDREVRRILEKKAAVGQFVHSDYCRFEGRTVNQWLAAPTLIEQFLDIMQRRGWIKRGQDPQASRFWQLITGEQAPMFGVFSSHEQQLIHDWIAGDWLAEQSPKAARPPLRPAQGQCDDRHPQQRRADNDFDQEAQLLEQQLARLPSREARMRHLLPLLAPTLHHSHAGLLATRLFTELFN
;
A
#
# COMPACT_ATOMS: atom_id res chain seq x y z
N MET A 1 10.33 -18.14 55.51
CA MET A 1 9.47 -17.61 54.44
C MET A 1 10.31 -17.47 53.18
N GLN A 2 10.28 -18.50 52.34
CA GLN A 2 10.97 -18.54 51.05
C GLN A 2 9.90 -18.51 49.95
N LEU A 3 10.07 -17.57 49.03
CA LEU A 3 9.28 -17.41 47.81
C LEU A 3 9.69 -18.50 46.81
N THR A 4 8.79 -19.42 46.46
CA THR A 4 8.97 -20.33 45.33
C THR A 4 8.29 -19.75 44.10
N ARG A 5 9.13 -19.34 43.14
CA ARG A 5 8.79 -19.09 41.74
C ARG A 5 8.37 -20.41 41.07
N SER A 6 7.25 -20.39 40.36
CA SER A 6 6.86 -21.46 39.44
C SER A 6 6.50 -20.84 38.08
N LEU A 7 7.21 -21.27 37.04
CA LEU A 7 6.89 -21.18 35.61
C LEU A 7 7.51 -22.44 34.97
N PRO A 8 7.05 -22.91 33.80
CA PRO A 8 5.72 -22.84 33.21
C PRO A 8 5.17 -24.24 32.84
N ALA A 9 3.86 -24.32 32.58
CA ALA A 9 3.25 -25.49 31.96
C ALA A 9 3.49 -25.46 30.44
N ASP A 10 3.80 -26.63 29.87
CA ASP A 10 4.01 -26.87 28.44
C ASP A 10 2.90 -26.26 27.56
N VAL A 11 3.27 -25.24 26.79
CA VAL A 11 2.49 -24.78 25.64
C VAL A 11 2.84 -25.71 24.49
N ARG A 12 1.92 -26.62 24.16
CA ARG A 12 1.98 -27.34 22.87
C ARG A 12 1.84 -26.31 21.75
N PRO A 13 2.66 -26.36 20.69
CA PRO A 13 2.46 -25.50 19.54
C PRO A 13 1.11 -25.85 18.93
N VAL A 14 0.21 -24.87 18.89
CA VAL A 14 -0.90 -24.88 17.96
C VAL A 14 -0.25 -24.91 16.57
N SER A 15 -0.62 -25.89 15.75
CA SER A 15 -0.19 -25.97 14.37
C SER A 15 -0.71 -24.73 13.66
N LEU A 16 0.13 -23.70 13.53
CA LEU A 16 -0.09 -22.62 12.60
C LEU A 16 -0.18 -23.25 11.22
N LEU A 17 -1.29 -23.00 10.51
CA LEU A 17 -1.36 -23.24 9.07
C LEU A 17 -0.11 -22.62 8.42
N GLU A 18 0.49 -23.34 7.48
CA GLU A 18 1.73 -22.98 6.79
C GLU A 18 1.76 -21.47 6.45
N PRO A 19 2.75 -20.70 6.95
CA PRO A 19 2.82 -19.25 6.79
C PRO A 19 2.97 -18.72 5.36
N THR A 20 2.89 -19.57 4.33
CA THR A 20 3.05 -19.25 2.91
C THR A 20 1.76 -18.84 2.18
N ALA A 21 0.64 -18.69 2.90
CA ALA A 21 -0.68 -18.64 2.27
C ALA A 21 -1.08 -17.26 1.72
N SER A 22 -0.65 -16.14 2.31
CA SER A 22 -1.21 -14.82 1.96
C SER A 22 -0.59 -14.27 0.69
N LYS A 23 0.74 -14.36 0.57
CA LYS A 23 1.47 -13.93 -0.63
C LYS A 23 1.09 -14.76 -1.85
N ASP A 24 1.07 -16.08 -1.71
CA ASP A 24 0.68 -16.99 -2.79
C ASP A 24 -0.78 -16.78 -3.21
N LEU A 25 -1.70 -16.57 -2.27
CA LEU A 25 -3.11 -16.27 -2.59
C LEU A 25 -3.25 -14.92 -3.28
N TYR A 26 -2.55 -13.88 -2.81
CA TYR A 26 -2.54 -12.55 -3.42
C TYR A 26 -2.19 -12.63 -4.90
N PHE A 27 -1.08 -13.29 -5.26
CA PHE A 27 -0.69 -13.44 -6.66
C PHE A 27 -1.64 -14.35 -7.44
N ALA A 28 -2.13 -15.45 -6.85
CA ALA A 28 -3.11 -16.32 -7.52
C ALA A 28 -4.41 -15.58 -7.88
N LEU A 29 -4.87 -14.67 -7.02
CA LEU A 29 -6.06 -13.83 -7.27
C LEU A 29 -5.81 -12.75 -8.32
N LEU A 30 -4.57 -12.30 -8.49
CA LEU A 30 -4.21 -11.36 -9.57
C LEU A 30 -3.99 -12.04 -10.92
N ASP A 31 -3.49 -13.28 -10.94
CA ASP A 31 -3.20 -13.98 -12.19
C ASP A 31 -4.42 -14.70 -12.76
N GLU A 32 -5.12 -15.51 -11.95
CA GLU A 32 -6.17 -16.43 -12.42
C GLU A 32 -7.39 -16.53 -11.47
N PRO A 33 -8.08 -15.42 -11.13
CA PRO A 33 -9.15 -15.42 -10.13
C PRO A 33 -10.37 -16.29 -10.49
N LYS A 34 -10.55 -16.62 -11.77
CA LYS A 34 -11.71 -17.38 -12.27
C LYS A 34 -11.61 -18.89 -12.05
N GLN A 35 -10.49 -19.39 -11.54
CA GLN A 35 -10.37 -20.81 -11.23
C GLN A 35 -11.13 -21.16 -9.94
N ASP A 36 -12.01 -22.15 -10.00
CA ASP A 36 -12.81 -22.57 -8.85
C ASP A 36 -11.94 -22.91 -7.64
N ALA A 37 -10.76 -23.52 -7.85
CA ALA A 37 -9.82 -23.82 -6.77
C ALA A 37 -9.31 -22.56 -6.04
N VAL A 38 -9.02 -21.47 -6.77
CA VAL A 38 -8.58 -20.19 -6.19
C VAL A 38 -9.71 -19.55 -5.39
N ARG A 39 -10.95 -19.61 -5.90
CA ARG A 39 -12.14 -19.09 -5.19
C ARG A 39 -12.43 -19.83 -3.89
N HIS A 40 -12.32 -21.16 -3.88
CA HIS A 40 -12.48 -21.94 -2.65
C HIS A 40 -11.40 -21.58 -1.63
N ARG A 41 -10.14 -21.48 -2.08
CA ARG A 41 -9.02 -21.02 -1.23
C ARG A 41 -9.25 -19.62 -0.66
N ALA A 42 -9.76 -18.68 -1.46
CA ALA A 42 -10.09 -17.33 -1.00
C ALA A 42 -11.18 -17.32 0.07
N ALA A 43 -12.23 -18.13 -0.10
CA ALA A 43 -13.30 -18.26 0.89
C ALA A 43 -12.84 -18.94 2.19
N ASP A 44 -12.00 -19.97 2.10
CA ASP A 44 -11.36 -20.60 3.27
C ASP A 44 -10.47 -19.59 4.00
N TYR A 45 -9.61 -18.88 3.27
CA TYR A 45 -8.74 -17.85 3.81
C TYR A 45 -9.54 -16.76 4.54
N LEU A 46 -10.63 -16.25 3.96
CA LEU A 46 -11.47 -15.26 4.64
C LEU A 46 -12.08 -15.79 5.93
N ARG A 47 -12.51 -17.06 5.98
CA ARG A 47 -13.02 -17.65 7.21
C ARG A 47 -11.96 -17.67 8.30
N ASP A 48 -10.75 -18.10 7.97
CA ASP A 48 -9.63 -18.13 8.91
C ASP A 48 -9.29 -16.71 9.41
N GLN A 49 -9.24 -15.71 8.51
CA GLN A 49 -9.00 -14.32 8.89
C GLN A 49 -10.15 -13.76 9.76
N LEU A 50 -11.40 -14.12 9.48
CA LEU A 50 -12.56 -13.69 10.27
C LEU A 50 -12.57 -14.32 11.67
N GLU A 51 -12.08 -15.55 11.83
CA GLU A 51 -11.89 -16.17 13.14
C GLU A 51 -10.86 -15.39 13.97
N ILE A 52 -9.74 -15.00 13.36
CA ILE A 52 -8.72 -14.17 14.02
C ILE A 52 -9.29 -12.77 14.34
N ALA A 53 -9.99 -12.16 13.38
CA ALA A 53 -10.56 -10.82 13.54
C ALA A 53 -11.62 -10.77 14.63
N ALA A 54 -12.40 -11.82 14.85
CA ALA A 54 -13.49 -11.83 15.83
C ALA A 54 -13.04 -11.49 17.27
N ASP A 55 -11.78 -11.81 17.61
CA ASP A 55 -11.20 -11.57 18.94
C ASP A 55 -10.62 -10.15 19.10
N LEU A 56 -10.54 -9.36 18.02
CA LEU A 56 -9.98 -8.02 18.08
C LEU A 56 -10.98 -7.02 18.71
N PRO A 57 -10.47 -5.92 19.32
CA PRO A 57 -11.33 -4.83 19.77
C PRO A 57 -12.19 -4.28 18.63
N CYS A 58 -13.41 -3.84 18.96
CA CYS A 58 -14.27 -3.12 18.03
C CYS A 58 -14.90 -1.96 18.76
N ASP A 59 -14.70 -0.77 18.20
CA ASP A 59 -15.22 0.49 18.72
C ASP A 59 -16.50 0.92 18.00
N LEU A 60 -17.07 0.08 17.12
CA LEU A 60 -18.40 0.31 16.57
C LEU A 60 -19.45 0.35 17.69
N PRO A 61 -20.46 1.23 17.60
CA PRO A 61 -21.52 1.31 18.59
C PRO A 61 -22.36 0.03 18.59
N VAL A 62 -22.87 -0.39 19.75
CA VAL A 62 -23.75 -1.57 19.83
C VAL A 62 -25.05 -1.36 19.06
N ASP A 63 -25.58 -0.13 19.09
CA ASP A 63 -26.74 0.29 18.29
C ASP A 63 -26.26 1.04 17.03
N PRO A 64 -26.58 0.57 15.81
CA PRO A 64 -26.25 1.24 14.56
C PRO A 64 -26.75 2.69 14.45
N ALA A 65 -27.79 3.07 15.22
CA ALA A 65 -28.22 4.46 15.29
C ALA A 65 -27.10 5.41 15.77
N GLY A 66 -26.13 4.89 16.54
CA GLY A 66 -24.96 5.62 17.02
C GLY A 66 -23.83 5.80 16.01
N LEU A 67 -23.92 5.23 14.79
CA LEU A 67 -22.83 5.31 13.80
C LEU A 67 -22.51 6.74 13.37
N GLY A 68 -23.51 7.63 13.36
CA GLY A 68 -23.30 9.05 13.07
C GLY A 68 -22.42 9.74 14.12
N ASP A 69 -22.70 9.50 15.40
CA ASP A 69 -21.93 10.07 16.52
C ASP A 69 -20.53 9.44 16.60
N TRP A 70 -20.42 8.14 16.33
CA TRP A 70 -19.12 7.45 16.22
C TRP A 70 -18.23 8.08 15.14
N LEU A 71 -18.77 8.30 13.94
CA LEU A 71 -18.06 8.94 12.83
C LEU A 71 -17.62 10.37 13.20
N GLY A 72 -18.55 11.18 13.74
CA GLY A 72 -18.25 12.55 14.15
C GLY A 72 -17.18 12.63 15.25
N GLY A 73 -17.27 11.74 16.26
CA GLY A 73 -16.28 11.64 17.34
C GLY A 73 -14.91 11.19 16.85
N HIS A 74 -14.87 10.27 15.87
CA HIS A 74 -13.62 9.87 15.22
C HIS A 74 -12.97 11.08 14.51
N THR A 75 -13.72 11.80 13.66
CA THR A 75 -13.21 12.97 12.94
C THR A 75 -12.67 14.04 13.89
N GLU A 76 -13.40 14.35 14.97
CA GLU A 76 -12.95 15.34 15.96
C GLU A 76 -11.64 14.90 16.63
N ARG A 77 -11.54 13.63 17.03
CA ARG A 77 -10.34 13.07 17.66
C ARG A 77 -9.13 13.15 16.74
N ILE A 78 -9.25 12.72 15.48
CA ILE A 78 -8.17 12.80 14.48
C ILE A 78 -7.76 14.25 14.24
N GLY A 79 -8.73 15.16 14.08
CA GLY A 79 -8.46 16.59 13.88
C GLY A 79 -7.65 17.20 15.05
N ARG A 80 -8.04 16.89 16.30
CA ARG A 80 -7.29 17.34 17.49
C ARG A 80 -5.88 16.75 17.56
N GLN A 81 -5.72 15.47 17.25
CA GLN A 81 -4.41 14.81 17.25
C GLN A 81 -3.48 15.38 16.16
N TYR A 82 -4.01 15.66 14.98
CA TYR A 82 -3.25 16.27 13.90
C TYR A 82 -2.87 17.72 14.22
N GLN A 83 -3.78 18.50 14.81
CA GLN A 83 -3.47 19.85 15.28
C GLN A 83 -2.34 19.84 16.32
N ALA A 84 -2.39 18.91 17.28
CA ALA A 84 -1.32 18.73 18.26
C ALA A 84 0.02 18.34 17.61
N TYR A 85 0.00 17.49 16.57
CA TYR A 85 1.19 17.19 15.76
C TYR A 85 1.75 18.45 15.09
N LEU A 86 0.90 19.27 14.45
CA LEU A 86 1.35 20.50 13.81
C LEU A 86 1.91 21.51 14.83
N ASP A 87 1.32 21.61 16.02
CA ASP A 87 1.84 22.43 17.11
C ASP A 87 3.22 21.96 17.58
N SER A 88 3.44 20.64 17.73
CA SER A 88 4.77 20.12 18.09
C SER A 88 5.80 20.37 16.99
N ARG A 89 5.42 20.23 15.71
CA ARG A 89 6.31 20.54 14.57
C ARG A 89 6.67 22.03 14.53
N ARG A 90 5.71 22.93 14.79
CA ARG A 90 5.96 24.38 14.94
C ARG A 90 6.91 24.70 16.09
N ALA A 91 6.87 23.92 17.17
CA ALA A 91 7.78 24.06 18.31
C ALA A 91 9.18 23.46 18.06
N GLY A 92 9.43 22.89 16.87
CA GLY A 92 10.73 22.32 16.49
C GLY A 92 10.93 20.85 16.85
N ALA A 93 9.87 20.12 17.23
CA ALA A 93 9.95 18.67 17.36
C ALA A 93 10.33 18.03 16.02
N PRO A 94 11.05 16.89 15.99
CA PRO A 94 11.39 16.17 14.76
C PRO A 94 10.15 15.55 14.09
N ARG A 95 10.34 14.96 12.90
CA ARG A 95 9.29 14.18 12.23
C ARG A 95 8.87 13.04 13.14
N ARG A 96 7.59 12.69 13.13
CA ARG A 96 7.03 11.62 13.96
C ARG A 96 7.23 10.25 13.31
N TYR A 97 7.05 10.14 12.00
CA TYR A 97 7.10 8.84 11.33
C TYR A 97 8.44 8.62 10.65
N PHE A 98 8.87 9.52 9.78
CA PHE A 98 10.03 9.26 8.93
C PHE A 98 11.27 9.96 9.46
N SER A 99 12.25 9.19 9.93
CA SER A 99 13.56 9.72 10.34
C SER A 99 14.34 10.25 9.14
N SER A 100 14.26 9.59 7.98
CA SER A 100 14.99 9.95 6.76
C SER A 100 14.17 9.65 5.48
N LYS A 101 14.74 9.95 4.30
CA LYS A 101 14.07 9.62 3.03
C LYS A 101 14.03 8.11 2.82
N ALA A 102 15.11 7.40 3.16
CA ALA A 102 15.15 5.94 3.12
C ALA A 102 14.06 5.29 3.97
N HIS A 103 13.78 5.83 5.17
CA HIS A 103 12.68 5.36 6.01
C HIS A 103 11.32 5.53 5.30
N ALA A 104 11.05 6.70 4.74
CA ALA A 104 9.81 6.91 3.98
C ALA A 104 9.69 5.95 2.79
N LEU A 105 10.77 5.71 2.05
CA LEU A 105 10.74 4.76 0.93
C LEU A 105 10.53 3.32 1.40
N HIS A 106 11.11 2.90 2.52
CA HIS A 106 10.85 1.60 3.14
C HIS A 106 9.36 1.43 3.45
N PHE A 107 8.72 2.46 4.01
CA PHE A 107 7.28 2.46 4.24
C PHE A 107 6.49 2.29 2.92
N LEU A 108 6.78 3.12 1.90
CA LEU A 108 6.07 3.05 0.61
C LEU A 108 6.22 1.68 -0.05
N HIS A 109 7.41 1.09 0.04
CA HIS A 109 7.67 -0.26 -0.45
C HIS A 109 6.86 -1.30 0.34
N GLY A 110 6.96 -1.28 1.68
CA GLY A 110 6.30 -2.25 2.57
C GLY A 110 4.78 -2.28 2.44
N VAL A 111 4.11 -1.15 2.23
CA VAL A 111 2.64 -1.12 2.08
C VAL A 111 2.16 -1.29 0.64
N ALA A 112 3.07 -1.51 -0.32
CA ALA A 112 2.72 -1.64 -1.72
C ALA A 112 1.70 -2.75 -2.03
N PRO A 113 1.79 -3.98 -1.47
CA PRO A 113 0.79 -5.01 -1.74
C PRO A 113 -0.64 -4.59 -1.37
N THR A 114 -0.80 -3.76 -0.33
CA THR A 114 -2.11 -3.24 0.08
C THR A 114 -2.58 -2.12 -0.84
N LYS A 115 -1.69 -1.17 -1.18
CA LYS A 115 -2.07 0.02 -1.96
C LYS A 115 -2.20 -0.23 -3.47
N LEU A 116 -1.65 -1.32 -3.97
CA LEU A 116 -1.76 -1.72 -5.37
C LEU A 116 -3.08 -2.44 -5.71
N VAL A 117 -3.90 -2.75 -4.70
CA VAL A 117 -5.23 -3.34 -4.87
C VAL A 117 -6.32 -2.51 -4.19
N ASP A 118 -6.05 -1.23 -3.98
CA ASP A 118 -6.97 -0.29 -3.32
C ASP A 118 -8.36 -0.30 -3.97
N GLY A 119 -9.41 -0.32 -3.14
CA GLY A 119 -10.80 -0.47 -3.56
C GLY A 119 -11.23 -1.89 -3.93
N ALA A 120 -10.33 -2.87 -4.07
CA ALA A 120 -10.66 -4.18 -4.65
C ALA A 120 -11.82 -4.90 -3.96
N TRP A 121 -11.98 -4.75 -2.64
CA TRP A 121 -13.04 -5.42 -1.86
C TRP A 121 -14.47 -5.10 -2.37
N LEU A 122 -14.65 -4.00 -3.09
CA LEU A 122 -15.94 -3.59 -3.66
C LEU A 122 -16.22 -4.14 -5.06
N TYR A 123 -15.20 -4.66 -5.76
CA TYR A 123 -15.33 -5.11 -7.14
C TYR A 123 -16.47 -6.12 -7.34
N GLY A 124 -16.63 -7.07 -6.42
CA GLY A 124 -17.69 -8.09 -6.48
C GLY A 124 -19.11 -7.51 -6.45
N LEU A 125 -19.30 -6.29 -5.95
CA LEU A 125 -20.60 -5.61 -5.91
C LEU A 125 -21.04 -5.12 -7.28
N LEU A 126 -20.13 -4.97 -8.25
CA LEU A 126 -20.49 -4.49 -9.59
C LEU A 126 -21.47 -5.41 -10.32
N GLN A 127 -21.54 -6.69 -9.95
CA GLN A 127 -22.56 -7.62 -10.48
C GLN A 127 -23.98 -7.25 -10.03
N ARG A 128 -24.12 -6.42 -9.00
CA ARG A 128 -25.37 -6.00 -8.34
C ARG A 128 -25.64 -4.51 -8.58
N TRP A 129 -25.16 -3.97 -9.70
CA TRP A 129 -25.25 -2.55 -10.06
C TRP A 129 -26.68 -2.00 -10.12
N ASP A 130 -27.66 -2.86 -10.35
CA ASP A 130 -29.08 -2.50 -10.43
C ASP A 130 -29.79 -2.53 -9.07
N GLU A 131 -29.10 -2.89 -7.99
CA GLU A 131 -29.64 -2.89 -6.63
C GLU A 131 -29.36 -1.57 -5.90
N PRO A 132 -30.39 -0.77 -5.56
CA PRO A 132 -30.20 0.54 -4.95
C PRO A 132 -29.42 0.52 -3.64
N ARG A 133 -29.49 -0.59 -2.89
CA ARG A 133 -28.79 -0.74 -1.61
C ARG A 133 -27.25 -0.76 -1.73
N PHE A 134 -26.72 -1.07 -2.91
CA PHE A 134 -25.27 -1.13 -3.17
C PHE A 134 -24.77 0.06 -3.98
N GLN A 135 -25.64 1.00 -4.35
CA GLN A 135 -25.29 2.09 -5.24
C GLN A 135 -24.15 2.95 -4.69
N ALA A 136 -24.18 3.28 -3.40
CA ALA A 136 -23.14 4.09 -2.75
C ALA A 136 -21.79 3.36 -2.64
N LEU A 137 -21.80 2.04 -2.44
CA LEU A 137 -20.57 1.22 -2.42
C LEU A 137 -19.96 1.14 -3.82
N ILE A 138 -20.78 0.91 -4.85
CA ILE A 138 -20.32 0.88 -6.23
C ILE A 138 -19.78 2.25 -6.65
N GLN A 139 -20.45 3.33 -6.27
CA GLN A 139 -19.95 4.69 -6.50
C GLN A 139 -18.61 4.93 -5.82
N THR A 140 -18.42 4.44 -4.59
CA THR A 140 -17.13 4.51 -3.89
C THR A 140 -16.06 3.79 -4.70
N TYR A 141 -16.31 2.56 -5.16
CA TYR A 141 -15.37 1.85 -6.04
C TYR A 141 -15.03 2.63 -7.31
N LEU A 142 -16.02 3.20 -8.00
CA LEU A 142 -15.75 3.98 -9.22
C LEU A 142 -14.90 5.22 -8.94
N GLU A 143 -15.05 5.85 -7.77
CA GLU A 143 -14.23 6.98 -7.32
C GLU A 143 -12.79 6.53 -7.00
N GLU A 144 -12.58 5.38 -6.36
CA GLU A 144 -11.26 4.75 -6.16
C GLU A 144 -10.56 4.48 -7.51
N LEU A 145 -11.36 4.08 -8.51
CA LEU A 145 -10.89 3.85 -9.87
C LEU A 145 -10.66 5.16 -10.65
N GLY A 146 -10.86 6.32 -10.00
CA GLY A 146 -10.70 7.65 -10.56
C GLY A 146 -11.75 8.00 -11.61
N GLU A 147 -12.87 7.28 -11.64
CA GLU A 147 -13.91 7.38 -12.68
C GLU A 147 -13.34 7.20 -14.11
N GLY A 148 -12.23 6.45 -14.21
CA GLY A 148 -11.50 6.23 -15.46
C GLY A 148 -10.51 7.34 -15.82
N LEU A 149 -10.20 8.26 -14.91
CA LEU A 149 -9.15 9.27 -15.06
C LEU A 149 -7.85 8.79 -14.40
N PRO A 150 -6.73 8.66 -15.14
CA PRO A 150 -5.48 8.11 -14.62
C PRO A 150 -4.89 8.95 -13.47
N GLU A 151 -5.11 10.27 -13.48
CA GLU A 151 -4.66 11.21 -12.45
C GLU A 151 -5.51 11.17 -11.16
N LYS A 152 -6.56 10.36 -11.15
CA LYS A 152 -7.40 10.09 -9.98
C LYS A 152 -7.45 8.62 -9.60
N ASN A 153 -7.03 7.70 -10.47
CA ASN A 153 -7.06 6.28 -10.17
C ASN A 153 -6.00 5.93 -9.11
N HIS A 154 -6.44 5.38 -7.97
CA HIS A 154 -5.58 5.17 -6.80
C HIS A 154 -4.38 4.26 -7.10
N VAL A 155 -4.61 3.15 -7.81
CA VAL A 155 -3.53 2.21 -8.18
C VAL A 155 -2.59 2.81 -9.23
N VAL A 156 -3.08 3.56 -10.22
CA VAL A 156 -2.21 4.27 -11.18
C VAL A 156 -1.30 5.26 -10.46
N LEU A 157 -1.87 6.04 -9.54
CA LEU A 157 -1.12 7.01 -8.74
C LEU A 157 -0.05 6.34 -7.87
N TYR A 158 -0.38 5.23 -7.21
CA TYR A 158 0.57 4.51 -6.36
C TYR A 158 1.69 3.85 -7.19
N ARG A 159 1.37 3.23 -8.32
CA ARG A 159 2.36 2.66 -9.25
C ARG A 159 3.33 3.73 -9.74
N LYS A 160 2.82 4.91 -10.10
CA LYS A 160 3.65 6.05 -10.52
C LYS A 160 4.55 6.53 -9.38
N LEU A 161 4.04 6.58 -8.15
CA LEU A 161 4.84 6.94 -6.97
C LEU A 161 6.00 5.96 -6.77
N LEU A 162 5.75 4.66 -6.76
CA LEU A 162 6.80 3.63 -6.60
C LEU A 162 7.84 3.71 -7.72
N ALA A 163 7.41 3.79 -8.98
CA ALA A 163 8.30 3.87 -10.12
C ALA A 163 9.20 5.12 -10.08
N ASN A 164 8.64 6.27 -9.71
CA ASN A 164 9.40 7.52 -9.58
C ASN A 164 10.46 7.47 -8.46
N GLN A 165 10.28 6.62 -7.45
CA GLN A 165 11.25 6.42 -6.37
C GLN A 165 12.14 5.17 -6.57
N GLY A 166 11.92 4.39 -7.64
CA GLY A 166 12.61 3.12 -7.90
C GLY A 166 12.34 2.04 -6.83
N CYS A 167 11.11 2.01 -6.29
CA CYS A 167 10.62 1.10 -5.24
C CYS A 167 9.64 0.05 -5.80
N ASP A 168 9.84 -0.38 -7.04
CA ASP A 168 8.93 -1.26 -7.78
C ASP A 168 9.15 -2.77 -7.54
N ASP A 169 10.17 -3.14 -6.76
CA ASP A 169 10.54 -4.52 -6.41
C ASP A 169 9.89 -5.03 -5.10
N TRP A 170 8.64 -4.66 -4.85
CA TRP A 170 7.87 -5.02 -3.66
C TRP A 170 7.42 -6.49 -3.61
N GLN A 171 7.50 -7.21 -4.73
CA GLN A 171 7.08 -8.61 -4.81
C GLN A 171 7.96 -9.53 -3.96
N ASP A 172 9.15 -9.07 -3.57
CA ASP A 172 10.10 -9.81 -2.73
C ASP A 172 9.80 -9.67 -1.22
N LEU A 173 8.80 -8.88 -0.83
CA LEU A 173 8.44 -8.67 0.58
C LEU A 173 8.01 -9.96 1.30
N ASP A 174 8.11 -9.93 2.63
CA ASP A 174 7.66 -11.00 3.53
C ASP A 174 6.12 -11.07 3.58
N GLU A 175 5.60 -12.26 3.89
CA GLU A 175 4.17 -12.63 3.93
C GLU A 175 3.26 -11.60 4.63
N GLU A 176 3.71 -11.05 5.76
CA GLU A 176 2.91 -10.14 6.59
C GLU A 176 2.42 -8.90 5.83
N HIS A 177 3.17 -8.45 4.83
CA HIS A 177 2.84 -7.29 3.99
C HIS A 177 1.71 -7.59 2.98
N PHE A 178 1.46 -8.87 2.68
CA PHE A 178 0.46 -9.31 1.71
C PHE A 178 -0.90 -9.60 2.32
N VAL A 179 -1.00 -9.73 3.65
CA VAL A 179 -2.24 -10.12 4.34
C VAL A 179 -3.40 -9.18 4.00
N GLN A 180 -3.21 -7.86 4.13
CA GLN A 180 -4.26 -6.88 3.82
C GLN A 180 -4.68 -6.90 2.35
N GLY A 181 -3.71 -6.93 1.43
CA GLY A 181 -4.00 -7.05 0.00
C GLY A 181 -4.75 -8.34 -0.35
N ALA A 182 -4.37 -9.47 0.26
CA ALA A 182 -5.02 -10.76 0.07
C ALA A 182 -6.46 -10.75 0.59
N ILE A 183 -6.72 -10.13 1.75
CA ILE A 183 -8.08 -9.93 2.27
C ILE A 183 -8.92 -9.13 1.29
N GLN A 184 -8.42 -8.00 0.77
CA GLN A 184 -9.15 -7.17 -0.18
C GLN A 184 -9.52 -7.92 -1.46
N LEU A 185 -8.58 -8.65 -2.04
CA LEU A 185 -8.81 -9.46 -3.24
C LEU A 185 -9.76 -10.65 -2.96
N ALA A 186 -9.65 -11.29 -1.80
CA ALA A 186 -10.53 -12.38 -1.44
C ALA A 186 -11.97 -11.89 -1.21
N LEU A 187 -12.15 -10.72 -0.58
CA LEU A 187 -13.45 -10.06 -0.45
C LEU A 187 -14.05 -9.72 -1.83
N ALA A 188 -13.22 -9.28 -2.77
CA ALA A 188 -13.62 -9.01 -4.15
C ALA A 188 -14.23 -10.25 -4.83
N GLU A 189 -13.54 -11.38 -4.76
CA GLU A 189 -13.96 -12.64 -5.41
C GLU A 189 -15.11 -13.34 -4.67
N CYS A 190 -15.19 -13.19 -3.34
CA CYS A 190 -16.19 -13.89 -2.52
C CYS A 190 -17.34 -12.97 -2.03
N ALA A 191 -17.49 -11.78 -2.62
CA ALA A 191 -18.44 -10.77 -2.15
C ALA A 191 -19.86 -11.30 -1.93
N GLU A 192 -20.38 -12.17 -2.81
CA GLU A 192 -21.72 -12.73 -2.69
C GLU A 192 -21.95 -13.50 -1.38
N GLN A 193 -20.92 -14.23 -0.91
CA GLN A 193 -20.98 -15.00 0.33
C GLN A 193 -20.74 -14.13 1.57
N PHE A 194 -19.95 -13.06 1.42
CA PHE A 194 -19.42 -12.23 2.50
C PHE A 194 -19.91 -10.78 2.45
N LEU A 195 -21.11 -10.52 1.91
CA LEU A 195 -21.65 -9.15 1.73
C LEU A 195 -21.62 -8.29 3.01
N PRO A 196 -22.05 -8.78 4.19
CA PRO A 196 -21.95 -7.98 5.42
C PRO A 196 -20.50 -7.68 5.82
N GLU A 197 -19.58 -8.63 5.62
CA GLU A 197 -18.16 -8.44 5.90
C GLU A 197 -17.53 -7.42 4.92
N VAL A 198 -17.90 -7.43 3.64
CA VAL A 198 -17.49 -6.41 2.66
C VAL A 198 -17.94 -5.02 3.11
N ILE A 199 -19.18 -4.88 3.56
CA ILE A 199 -19.72 -3.62 4.10
C ILE A 199 -18.96 -3.19 5.36
N GLY A 200 -18.65 -4.13 6.25
CA GLY A 200 -17.85 -3.89 7.44
C GLY A 200 -16.43 -3.44 7.13
N PHE A 201 -15.76 -4.14 6.22
CA PHE A 201 -14.41 -3.81 5.76
C PHE A 201 -14.38 -2.40 5.20
N ASN A 202 -15.31 -2.09 4.29
CA ASN A 202 -15.50 -0.74 3.74
C ASN A 202 -15.73 0.31 4.85
N LEU A 203 -16.56 0.00 5.84
CA LEU A 203 -16.82 0.93 6.94
C LEU A 203 -15.54 1.32 7.69
N GLY A 204 -14.61 0.37 7.90
CA GLY A 204 -13.34 0.63 8.57
C GLY A 204 -12.31 1.30 7.66
N TYR A 205 -12.16 0.83 6.42
CA TYR A 205 -11.13 1.30 5.49
C TYR A 205 -11.34 2.77 5.11
N GLU A 206 -12.60 3.18 4.91
CA GLU A 206 -12.96 4.55 4.49
C GLU A 206 -12.88 5.59 5.62
N GLN A 207 -12.50 5.20 6.84
CA GLN A 207 -12.28 6.17 7.92
C GLN A 207 -10.93 6.84 7.75
N LEU A 208 -10.90 8.17 7.65
CA LEU A 208 -9.66 8.94 7.55
C LEU A 208 -8.75 8.71 8.78
N PRO A 209 -7.65 7.94 8.68
CA PRO A 209 -6.80 7.67 9.82
C PRO A 209 -5.74 8.79 9.97
N LEU A 210 -5.31 9.04 11.22
CA LEU A 210 -4.34 10.10 11.54
C LEU A 210 -3.06 10.00 10.71
N HIS A 211 -2.65 8.77 10.40
CA HIS A 211 -1.37 8.57 9.74
C HIS A 211 -1.34 9.18 8.33
N LEU A 212 -2.43 9.17 7.55
CA LEU A 212 -2.43 9.74 6.19
C LEU A 212 -2.08 11.24 6.21
N LEU A 213 -2.61 11.97 7.18
CA LEU A 213 -2.34 13.41 7.37
C LEU A 213 -0.85 13.66 7.66
N ILE A 214 -0.27 12.88 8.58
CA ILE A 214 1.15 13.02 8.97
C ILE A 214 2.07 12.52 7.84
N THR A 215 1.75 11.39 7.22
CA THR A 215 2.50 10.84 6.08
C THR A 215 2.57 11.84 4.94
N ALA A 216 1.44 12.42 4.50
CA ALA A 216 1.43 13.42 3.43
C ALA A 216 2.29 14.65 3.78
N TYR A 217 2.20 15.13 5.03
CA TYR A 217 3.01 16.24 5.52
C TYR A 217 4.51 15.93 5.47
N GLU A 218 4.92 14.77 5.99
CA GLU A 218 6.34 14.40 6.10
C GLU A 218 6.97 13.96 4.77
N LEU A 219 6.20 13.33 3.88
CA LEU A 219 6.66 13.01 2.51
C LEU A 219 7.00 14.29 1.74
N THR A 220 6.18 15.34 1.89
CA THR A 220 6.45 16.66 1.30
C THR A 220 7.79 17.21 1.77
N GLU A 221 8.08 17.13 3.08
CA GLU A 221 9.36 17.56 3.66
C GLU A 221 10.55 16.73 3.16
N LEU A 222 10.32 15.48 2.75
CA LEU A 222 11.32 14.57 2.20
C LEU A 222 11.47 14.68 0.68
N GLY A 223 10.75 15.59 0.03
CA GLY A 223 10.77 15.75 -1.42
C GLY A 223 10.18 14.54 -2.15
N ILE A 224 9.23 13.84 -1.54
CA ILE A 224 8.44 12.76 -2.13
C ILE A 224 7.04 13.30 -2.40
N ASP A 225 6.48 12.98 -3.57
CA ASP A 225 5.13 13.38 -3.96
C ASP A 225 4.07 12.76 -3.01
N PRO A 226 3.32 13.59 -2.25
CA PRO A 226 2.34 13.10 -1.28
C PRO A 226 0.94 12.88 -1.88
N TYR A 227 0.76 13.07 -3.20
CA TYR A 227 -0.56 13.23 -3.80
C TYR A 227 -1.50 12.06 -3.56
N TYR A 228 -1.02 10.81 -3.69
CA TYR A 228 -1.81 9.61 -3.36
C TYR A 228 -2.42 9.66 -1.95
N PHE A 229 -1.63 10.07 -0.95
CA PHE A 229 -2.09 10.17 0.45
C PHE A 229 -2.99 11.38 0.69
N THR A 230 -2.75 12.48 -0.03
CA THR A 230 -3.54 13.72 0.11
C THR A 230 -4.92 13.59 -0.54
N LEU A 231 -5.03 12.78 -1.59
CA LEU A 231 -6.31 12.47 -2.25
C LEU A 231 -7.32 11.88 -1.25
N HIS A 232 -6.90 10.85 -0.51
CA HIS A 232 -7.66 10.20 0.56
C HIS A 232 -8.13 11.18 1.65
N VAL A 233 -7.30 12.16 2.02
CA VAL A 233 -7.70 13.21 2.99
C VAL A 233 -8.94 13.99 2.52
N THR A 234 -9.11 14.17 1.20
CA THR A 234 -10.25 14.90 0.64
C THR A 234 -11.46 14.03 0.36
N VAL A 235 -11.27 12.83 -0.19
CA VAL A 235 -12.37 11.94 -0.61
C VAL A 235 -12.96 11.15 0.56
N ASP A 236 -12.18 10.85 1.61
CA ASP A 236 -12.62 10.05 2.77
C ASP A 236 -13.25 10.91 3.88
N ASN A 237 -13.70 12.13 3.55
CA ASN A 237 -14.21 13.06 4.56
C ASN A 237 -15.56 12.60 5.17
N ALA A 238 -15.80 12.97 6.42
CA ALA A 238 -17.00 12.56 7.17
C ALA A 238 -18.30 13.31 6.83
N ASP A 239 -18.24 14.36 6.02
CA ASP A 239 -19.41 15.17 5.65
C ASP A 239 -20.15 14.56 4.45
N ASN A 240 -19.47 14.47 3.32
CA ASN A 240 -20.01 13.95 2.06
C ASN A 240 -19.10 12.92 1.37
N GLY A 241 -17.94 12.63 1.98
CA GLY A 241 -16.96 11.68 1.47
C GLY A 241 -17.30 10.23 1.76
N HIS A 242 -16.34 9.35 1.49
CA HIS A 242 -16.50 7.90 1.57
C HIS A 242 -16.85 7.42 2.98
N ALA A 243 -16.28 8.01 4.03
CA ALA A 243 -16.62 7.69 5.41
C ALA A 243 -18.14 7.84 5.70
N ARG A 244 -18.76 8.89 5.16
CA ARG A 244 -20.22 9.10 5.27
C ARG A 244 -20.99 8.11 4.41
N LYS A 245 -20.57 7.89 3.16
CA LYS A 245 -21.18 6.92 2.24
C LYS A 245 -21.15 5.50 2.80
N ALA A 246 -20.10 5.13 3.53
CA ALA A 246 -19.97 3.82 4.16
C ALA A 246 -21.07 3.60 5.23
N VAL A 247 -21.33 4.59 6.09
CA VAL A 247 -22.43 4.55 7.05
C VAL A 247 -23.79 4.45 6.36
N GLN A 248 -24.00 5.26 5.30
CA GLN A 248 -25.23 5.22 4.50
C GLN A 248 -25.44 3.86 3.83
N SER A 249 -24.36 3.25 3.33
CA SER A 249 -24.38 1.94 2.66
C SER A 249 -24.78 0.83 3.62
N LEU A 250 -24.25 0.84 4.84
CA LEU A 250 -24.66 -0.07 5.90
C LEU A 250 -26.16 0.06 6.20
N GLN A 251 -26.65 1.30 6.35
CA GLN A 251 -28.07 1.57 6.60
C GLN A 251 -28.96 1.13 5.43
N ALA A 252 -28.52 1.35 4.19
CA ALA A 252 -29.26 0.94 2.99
C ALA A 252 -29.30 -0.60 2.83
N ALA A 253 -28.25 -1.30 3.25
CA ALA A 253 -28.17 -2.75 3.24
C ALA A 253 -28.89 -3.43 4.43
N TRP A 254 -29.38 -2.65 5.40
CA TRP A 254 -29.96 -3.16 6.64
C TRP A 254 -31.14 -4.12 6.39
N PRO A 255 -31.10 -5.37 6.90
CA PRO A 255 -32.18 -6.33 6.70
C PRO A 255 -33.50 -5.86 7.32
N GLN A 256 -34.59 -5.88 6.53
CA GLN A 256 -35.93 -5.49 6.98
C GLN A 256 -36.76 -6.66 7.52
N VAL A 257 -36.51 -7.87 7.01
CA VAL A 257 -37.25 -9.12 7.34
C VAL A 257 -36.27 -10.23 7.78
N GLY A 258 -34.96 -9.96 7.74
CA GLY A 258 -33.91 -10.92 8.10
C GLY A 258 -33.32 -10.66 9.48
N ASP A 259 -32.34 -11.49 9.85
CA ASP A 259 -31.63 -11.35 11.13
C ASP A 259 -30.66 -10.16 11.08
N SER A 260 -31.14 -8.99 11.53
CA SER A 260 -30.33 -7.78 11.60
C SER A 260 -29.20 -7.88 12.64
N ALA A 261 -29.34 -8.72 13.68
CA ALA A 261 -28.31 -8.89 14.69
C ALA A 261 -27.13 -9.70 14.12
N GLU A 262 -27.41 -10.79 13.40
CA GLU A 262 -26.39 -11.55 12.70
C GLU A 262 -25.73 -10.73 11.58
N PHE A 263 -26.51 -9.96 10.83
CA PHE A 263 -25.96 -9.01 9.86
C PHE A 263 -24.97 -8.05 10.51
N TYR A 264 -25.35 -7.41 11.62
CA TYR A 264 -24.48 -6.43 12.28
C TYR A 264 -23.26 -7.07 12.93
N ARG A 265 -23.38 -8.29 13.45
CA ARG A 265 -22.24 -9.09 13.93
C ARG A 265 -21.22 -9.32 12.82
N ARG A 266 -21.69 -9.74 11.64
CA ARG A 266 -20.83 -9.96 10.46
C ARG A 266 -20.20 -8.67 9.93
N VAL A 267 -20.94 -7.57 9.92
CA VAL A 267 -20.37 -6.22 9.66
C VAL A 267 -19.26 -5.92 10.65
N GLY A 268 -19.48 -6.15 11.95
CA GLY A 268 -18.45 -5.94 12.97
C GLY A 268 -17.22 -6.82 12.79
N ASN A 269 -17.36 -8.04 12.26
CA ASN A 269 -16.21 -8.89 11.95
C ASN A 269 -15.46 -8.40 10.70
N GLY A 270 -16.19 -8.00 9.65
CA GLY A 270 -15.61 -7.38 8.46
C GLY A 270 -14.85 -6.09 8.77
N TYR A 271 -15.39 -5.25 9.67
CA TYR A 271 -14.73 -4.05 10.15
C TYR A 271 -13.35 -4.34 10.76
N ARG A 272 -13.27 -5.36 11.61
CA ARG A 272 -12.04 -5.77 12.30
C ARG A 272 -10.98 -6.37 11.37
N LEU A 273 -11.35 -6.82 10.16
CA LEU A 273 -10.36 -7.29 9.19
C LEU A 273 -9.35 -6.19 8.81
N ASN A 274 -9.70 -4.90 8.96
CA ASN A 274 -8.78 -3.77 8.74
C ASN A 274 -7.57 -3.75 9.69
N GLU A 275 -7.63 -4.48 10.81
CA GLU A 275 -6.59 -4.52 11.84
C GLU A 275 -5.60 -5.69 11.65
N LEU A 276 -5.79 -6.53 10.63
CA LEU A 276 -4.94 -7.71 10.38
C LEU A 276 -3.70 -7.38 9.55
N GLY A 277 -2.66 -8.20 9.65
CA GLY A 277 -1.43 -8.03 8.86
C GLY A 277 -0.58 -6.82 9.26
N ALA A 278 0.40 -6.50 8.43
CA ALA A 278 1.27 -5.36 8.66
C ALA A 278 0.49 -4.05 8.47
N SER A 279 0.18 -3.38 9.58
CA SER A 279 -0.40 -2.03 9.57
C SER A 279 0.59 -1.00 9.01
N THR A 280 0.10 0.14 8.52
CA THR A 280 0.97 1.26 8.12
C THR A 280 1.93 1.66 9.25
N LEU A 281 1.44 1.74 10.49
CA LEU A 281 2.27 2.15 11.63
C LEU A 281 3.32 1.09 11.99
N SER A 282 3.00 -0.20 11.91
CA SER A 282 3.99 -1.25 12.19
C SER A 282 5.08 -1.33 11.11
N VAL A 283 4.76 -1.07 9.84
CA VAL A 283 5.78 -0.96 8.77
C VAL A 283 6.71 0.24 9.02
N ILE A 284 6.15 1.38 9.43
CA ILE A 284 6.95 2.57 9.81
C ILE A 284 7.85 2.24 11.00
N GLU A 285 7.29 1.70 12.09
CA GLU A 285 8.05 1.38 13.31
C GLU A 285 9.10 0.27 13.09
N GLY A 286 8.85 -0.62 12.12
CA GLY A 286 9.72 -1.76 11.78
C GLY A 286 10.99 -1.40 11.02
N PHE A 287 11.21 -0.13 10.65
CA PHE A 287 12.38 0.29 9.87
C PHE A 287 13.69 0.21 10.67
N ASP A 288 14.62 -0.59 10.16
CA ASP A 288 16.01 -0.68 10.66
C ASP A 288 16.97 -0.54 9.49
N ILE A 289 17.64 0.61 9.40
CA ILE A 289 18.50 0.94 8.27
C ILE A 289 19.73 0.02 8.14
N ASP A 290 20.27 -0.49 9.24
CA ASP A 290 21.42 -1.40 9.22
C ASP A 290 20.99 -2.78 8.71
N ARG A 291 19.78 -3.24 9.08
CA ARG A 291 19.17 -4.45 8.53
C ARG A 291 18.87 -4.32 7.04
N GLU A 292 18.28 -3.19 6.62
CA GLU A 292 17.93 -2.97 5.22
C GLU A 292 19.16 -2.92 4.29
N VAL A 293 20.24 -2.22 4.70
CA VAL A 293 21.49 -2.19 3.91
C VAL A 293 22.14 -3.57 3.82
N ARG A 294 22.07 -4.37 4.89
CA ARG A 294 22.54 -5.75 4.87
C ARG A 294 21.75 -6.60 3.86
N ARG A 295 20.41 -6.51 3.89
CA ARG A 295 19.52 -7.22 2.96
C ARG A 295 19.84 -6.87 1.50
N ILE A 296 20.09 -5.58 1.21
CA ILE A 296 20.52 -5.14 -0.14
C ILE A 296 21.80 -5.86 -0.54
N LEU A 297 22.82 -5.85 0.31
CA LEU A 297 24.10 -6.47 -0.03
C LEU A 297 24.01 -7.99 -0.16
N GLU A 298 23.18 -8.65 0.65
CA GLU A 298 22.85 -10.08 0.52
C GLU A 298 22.19 -10.37 -0.83
N LYS A 299 21.19 -9.57 -1.24
CA LYS A 299 20.54 -9.68 -2.55
C LYS A 299 21.54 -9.50 -3.69
N LYS A 300 22.41 -8.48 -3.62
CA LYS A 300 23.42 -8.22 -4.67
C LYS A 300 24.53 -9.26 -4.68
N ALA A 301 24.87 -9.85 -3.54
CA ALA A 301 25.93 -10.86 -3.44
C ALA A 301 25.65 -12.09 -4.30
N ALA A 302 24.37 -12.47 -4.48
CA ALA A 302 23.95 -13.59 -5.32
C ALA A 302 24.58 -13.55 -6.72
N VAL A 303 24.66 -12.36 -7.32
CA VAL A 303 25.32 -12.13 -8.63
C VAL A 303 26.73 -11.56 -8.47
N GLY A 304 26.91 -10.64 -7.53
CA GLY A 304 28.16 -9.91 -7.31
C GLY A 304 29.35 -10.79 -6.97
N GLN A 305 29.13 -11.95 -6.35
CA GLN A 305 30.18 -12.90 -5.96
C GLN A 305 31.03 -13.46 -7.13
N PHE A 306 30.64 -13.24 -8.38
CA PHE A 306 31.33 -13.78 -9.56
C PHE A 306 32.06 -12.75 -10.43
N VAL A 307 31.87 -11.44 -10.18
CA VAL A 307 32.15 -10.41 -11.20
C VAL A 307 33.24 -9.40 -10.79
N HIS A 308 33.79 -9.48 -9.58
CA HIS A 308 34.89 -8.60 -9.18
C HIS A 308 36.26 -9.21 -9.55
N SER A 309 37.24 -8.33 -9.81
CA SER A 309 38.63 -8.75 -10.02
C SER A 309 39.34 -9.09 -8.70
N ASP A 310 40.34 -9.98 -8.76
CA ASP A 310 41.08 -10.44 -7.58
C ASP A 310 42.10 -9.43 -7.02
N TYR A 311 42.24 -8.27 -7.68
CA TYR A 311 43.18 -7.21 -7.27
C TYR A 311 42.75 -6.52 -5.97
N CYS A 312 41.44 -6.38 -5.73
CA CYS A 312 40.93 -5.77 -4.51
C CYS A 312 40.74 -6.83 -3.43
N ARG A 313 41.49 -6.71 -2.32
CA ARG A 313 41.46 -7.65 -1.20
C ARG A 313 41.29 -6.94 0.12
N PHE A 314 40.50 -7.56 1.00
CA PHE A 314 40.25 -7.12 2.37
C PHE A 314 40.56 -8.30 3.30
N GLU A 315 41.47 -8.10 4.25
CA GLU A 315 41.95 -9.17 5.16
C GLU A 315 42.35 -10.46 4.43
N GLY A 316 43.02 -10.34 3.29
CA GLY A 316 43.51 -11.47 2.48
C GLY A 316 42.47 -12.12 1.56
N ARG A 317 41.18 -11.83 1.72
CA ARG A 317 40.09 -12.33 0.86
C ARG A 317 39.73 -11.36 -0.26
N THR A 318 39.36 -11.86 -1.44
CA THR A 318 38.83 -11.04 -2.54
C THR A 318 37.39 -10.63 -2.26
N VAL A 319 36.88 -9.61 -2.98
CA VAL A 319 35.47 -9.20 -2.84
C VAL A 319 34.52 -10.36 -3.16
N ASN A 320 34.79 -11.13 -4.22
CA ASN A 320 34.04 -12.34 -4.56
C ASN A 320 33.96 -13.33 -3.38
N GLN A 321 35.08 -13.57 -2.68
CA GLN A 321 35.12 -14.46 -1.52
C GLN A 321 34.35 -13.92 -0.31
N TRP A 322 34.26 -12.59 -0.14
CA TRP A 322 33.42 -11.97 0.88
C TRP A 322 31.93 -12.12 0.56
N LEU A 323 31.55 -11.95 -0.71
CA LEU A 323 30.16 -12.05 -1.16
C LEU A 323 29.67 -13.49 -1.31
N ALA A 324 30.56 -14.48 -1.41
CA ALA A 324 30.18 -15.88 -1.62
C ALA A 324 29.41 -16.53 -0.46
N ALA A 325 29.42 -15.93 0.73
CA ALA A 325 28.67 -16.43 1.88
C ALA A 325 27.91 -15.29 2.57
N PRO A 326 26.56 -15.34 2.64
CA PRO A 326 25.75 -14.28 3.27
C PRO A 326 26.17 -13.96 4.70
N THR A 327 26.56 -14.97 5.47
CA THR A 327 27.04 -14.83 6.85
C THR A 327 28.29 -13.97 7.00
N LEU A 328 29.02 -13.69 5.91
CA LEU A 328 30.22 -12.86 5.92
C LEU A 328 29.95 -11.38 5.61
N ILE A 329 28.74 -11.02 5.17
CA ILE A 329 28.44 -9.66 4.68
C ILE A 329 28.52 -8.63 5.80
N GLU A 330 28.02 -8.95 6.99
CA GLU A 330 28.16 -8.10 8.18
C GLU A 330 29.64 -7.84 8.50
N GLN A 331 30.44 -8.91 8.57
CA GLN A 331 31.88 -8.79 8.81
C GLN A 331 32.58 -7.98 7.70
N PHE A 332 32.14 -8.11 6.45
CA PHE A 332 32.71 -7.38 5.33
C PHE A 332 32.40 -5.89 5.42
N LEU A 333 31.17 -5.51 5.76
CA LEU A 333 30.78 -4.11 6.02
C LEU A 333 31.65 -3.49 7.14
N ASP A 334 31.87 -4.22 8.23
CA ASP A 334 32.74 -3.76 9.33
C ASP A 334 34.18 -3.53 8.87
N ILE A 335 34.71 -4.42 8.02
CA ILE A 335 36.04 -4.26 7.45
C ILE A 335 36.09 -3.04 6.52
N MET A 336 35.09 -2.83 5.67
CA MET A 336 35.01 -1.67 4.79
C MET A 336 34.96 -0.36 5.59
N GLN A 337 34.26 -0.34 6.73
CA GLN A 337 34.24 0.80 7.65
C GLN A 337 35.62 1.02 8.29
N ARG A 338 36.23 -0.01 8.87
CA ARG A 338 37.58 0.10 9.51
C ARG A 338 38.67 0.53 8.52
N ARG A 339 38.55 0.14 7.25
CA ARG A 339 39.47 0.52 6.17
C ARG A 339 39.16 1.90 5.57
N GLY A 340 38.14 2.60 6.08
CA GLY A 340 37.74 3.94 5.63
C GLY A 340 37.10 3.98 4.24
N TRP A 341 36.66 2.83 3.70
CA TRP A 341 35.88 2.78 2.46
C TRP A 341 34.46 3.30 2.67
N ILE A 342 33.92 3.05 3.86
CA ILE A 342 32.65 3.57 4.34
C ILE A 342 32.95 4.43 5.56
N LYS A 343 32.47 5.68 5.56
CA LYS A 343 32.62 6.62 6.67
C LYS A 343 31.23 6.98 7.18
N ARG A 344 30.76 6.26 8.20
CA ARG A 344 29.46 6.52 8.85
C ARG A 344 29.44 7.90 9.50
N GLY A 345 28.27 8.54 9.54
CA GLY A 345 28.06 9.83 10.21
C GLY A 345 28.70 11.01 9.49
N GLN A 346 28.96 10.88 8.18
CA GLN A 346 29.64 11.91 7.37
C GLN A 346 28.96 12.05 6.01
N ASP A 347 29.30 13.11 5.27
CA ASP A 347 28.89 13.25 3.87
C ASP A 347 29.20 11.94 3.09
N PRO A 348 28.19 11.29 2.48
CA PRO A 348 28.40 10.08 1.70
C PRO A 348 29.45 10.24 0.60
N GLN A 349 29.64 11.43 0.04
CA GLN A 349 30.69 11.72 -0.94
C GLN A 349 32.10 11.50 -0.38
N ALA A 350 32.30 11.52 0.93
CA ALA A 350 33.58 11.20 1.57
C ALA A 350 33.87 9.69 1.64
N SER A 351 32.88 8.83 1.37
CA SER A 351 32.99 7.38 1.36
C SER A 351 33.35 6.85 -0.03
N ARG A 352 34.44 6.10 -0.13
CA ARG A 352 34.86 5.49 -1.39
C ARG A 352 33.80 4.53 -1.94
N PHE A 353 33.13 3.77 -1.07
CA PHE A 353 32.08 2.85 -1.51
C PHE A 353 30.93 3.58 -2.23
N TRP A 354 30.51 4.71 -1.70
CA TRP A 354 29.47 5.55 -2.30
C TRP A 354 29.85 6.00 -3.72
N GLN A 355 31.07 6.51 -3.88
CA GLN A 355 31.60 6.94 -5.19
C GLN A 355 31.67 5.80 -6.23
N LEU A 356 31.70 4.53 -5.79
CA LEU A 356 31.73 3.39 -6.70
C LEU A 356 30.35 3.01 -7.23
N ILE A 357 29.28 3.35 -6.50
CA ILE A 357 27.89 3.02 -6.85
C ILE A 357 27.14 4.21 -7.45
N THR A 358 27.64 5.44 -7.28
CA THR A 358 26.98 6.65 -7.79
C THR A 358 27.78 7.38 -8.87
N GLY A 359 27.10 7.76 -9.96
CA GLY A 359 27.65 8.53 -11.08
C GLY A 359 27.70 7.73 -12.38
N GLU A 360 27.57 8.39 -13.53
CA GLU A 360 27.46 7.76 -14.86
C GLU A 360 28.69 6.91 -15.26
N GLN A 361 29.86 7.23 -14.69
CA GLN A 361 31.12 6.52 -14.94
C GLN A 361 31.55 5.65 -13.76
N ALA A 362 30.68 5.43 -12.77
CA ALA A 362 31.00 4.66 -11.59
C ALA A 362 31.18 3.18 -11.94
N PRO A 363 32.17 2.46 -11.39
CA PRO A 363 32.41 1.05 -11.71
C PRO A 363 31.23 0.11 -11.44
N MET A 364 30.31 0.48 -10.53
CA MET A 364 29.09 -0.27 -10.22
C MET A 364 27.82 0.50 -10.64
N PHE A 365 27.91 1.37 -11.65
CA PHE A 365 26.75 2.05 -12.22
C PHE A 365 25.68 1.04 -12.65
N GLY A 366 24.42 1.30 -12.26
CA GLY A 366 23.27 0.44 -12.57
C GLY A 366 23.15 -0.84 -11.74
N VAL A 367 24.10 -1.15 -10.85
CA VAL A 367 24.02 -2.34 -9.98
C VAL A 367 22.95 -2.17 -8.89
N PHE A 368 22.85 -0.97 -8.32
CA PHE A 368 21.91 -0.62 -7.27
C PHE A 368 20.79 0.26 -7.83
N SER A 369 19.54 -0.05 -7.50
CA SER A 369 18.37 0.78 -7.82
C SER A 369 18.45 2.13 -7.10
N SER A 370 17.59 3.08 -7.52
CA SER A 370 17.54 4.39 -6.86
C SER A 370 17.13 4.27 -5.38
N HIS A 371 16.22 3.35 -5.06
CA HIS A 371 15.82 3.05 -3.69
C HIS A 371 16.97 2.48 -2.85
N GLU A 372 17.68 1.48 -3.39
CA GLU A 372 18.82 0.86 -2.71
C GLU A 372 19.96 1.88 -2.46
N GLN A 373 20.23 2.75 -3.44
CA GLN A 373 21.17 3.84 -3.29
C GLN A 373 20.73 4.81 -2.18
N GLN A 374 19.44 5.15 -2.06
CA GLN A 374 18.94 6.02 -0.99
C GLN A 374 19.13 5.38 0.40
N LEU A 375 18.91 4.08 0.54
CA LEU A 375 19.16 3.34 1.79
C LEU A 375 20.64 3.40 2.18
N ILE A 376 21.54 3.10 1.24
CA ILE A 376 22.99 3.18 1.46
C ILE A 376 23.41 4.61 1.77
N HIS A 377 22.86 5.60 1.07
CA HIS A 377 23.13 7.02 1.30
C HIS A 377 22.83 7.42 2.73
N ASP A 378 21.59 7.18 3.18
CA ASP A 378 21.13 7.60 4.50
C ASP A 378 21.83 6.81 5.61
N TRP A 379 22.19 5.56 5.33
CA TRP A 379 22.99 4.72 6.23
C TRP A 379 24.39 5.29 6.44
N ILE A 380 25.10 5.64 5.35
CA ILE A 380 26.42 6.29 5.43
C ILE A 380 26.30 7.63 6.15
N ALA A 381 25.32 8.44 5.77
CA ALA A 381 25.14 9.78 6.29
C ALA A 381 24.82 9.78 7.80
N GLY A 382 23.91 8.92 8.27
CA GLY A 382 23.48 8.88 9.66
C GLY A 382 23.06 10.27 10.17
N ASP A 383 23.54 10.65 11.35
CA ASP A 383 23.22 11.94 11.99
C ASP A 383 23.64 13.17 11.17
N TRP A 384 24.57 13.03 10.22
CA TRP A 384 24.96 14.12 9.33
C TRP A 384 23.76 14.68 8.54
N LEU A 385 22.76 13.85 8.22
CA LEU A 385 21.52 14.32 7.56
C LEU A 385 20.76 15.35 8.40
N ALA A 386 20.74 15.17 9.72
CA ALA A 386 20.05 16.07 10.64
C ALA A 386 20.77 17.43 10.74
N GLU A 387 22.10 17.44 10.61
CA GLU A 387 22.92 18.66 10.61
C GLU A 387 22.77 19.47 9.31
N GLN A 388 22.55 18.80 8.18
CA GLN A 388 22.35 19.44 6.87
C GLN A 388 20.92 19.93 6.63
N SER A 389 19.96 19.41 7.39
CA SER A 389 18.56 19.83 7.26
C SER A 389 18.44 21.31 7.66
N PRO A 390 18.05 22.22 6.74
CA PRO A 390 17.90 23.62 7.09
C PRO A 390 16.89 23.74 8.24
N LYS A 391 17.24 24.50 9.29
CA LYS A 391 16.32 24.84 10.38
C LYS A 391 15.08 25.52 9.77
N ALA A 392 14.02 24.74 9.58
CA ALA A 392 12.67 25.15 9.18
C ALA A 392 12.59 26.17 8.02
N ALA A 393 12.78 25.71 6.77
CA ALA A 393 12.08 26.33 5.65
C ALA A 393 10.72 25.64 5.51
N ARG A 394 9.64 26.37 5.84
CA ARG A 394 8.24 25.92 5.67
C ARG A 394 8.05 25.39 4.24
N PRO A 395 7.59 24.14 4.02
CA PRO A 395 6.92 23.86 2.77
C PRO A 395 5.69 24.77 2.72
N PRO A 396 5.43 25.51 1.63
CA PRO A 396 4.14 26.15 1.48
C PRO A 396 3.09 25.04 1.51
N LEU A 397 2.15 25.11 2.47
CA LEU A 397 0.86 24.42 2.43
C LEU A 397 0.06 24.99 1.25
N ARG A 398 0.51 24.73 0.03
CA ARG A 398 -0.35 24.78 -1.14
C ARG A 398 -0.70 23.33 -1.43
N PRO A 399 -1.98 23.00 -1.64
CA PRO A 399 -2.28 21.77 -2.36
C PRO A 399 -1.43 21.85 -3.62
N ALA A 400 -0.58 20.85 -3.84
CA ALA A 400 -0.06 20.63 -5.17
C ALA A 400 -1.29 20.29 -6.03
N GLN A 401 -1.99 21.31 -6.52
CA GLN A 401 -2.62 21.18 -7.82
C GLN A 401 -1.45 20.82 -8.72
N GLY A 402 -1.36 19.55 -9.08
CA GLY A 402 -0.42 19.11 -10.09
C GLY A 402 -0.70 19.94 -11.33
N GLN A 403 0.02 21.05 -11.49
CA GLN A 403 0.19 21.69 -12.78
C GLN A 403 1.11 20.74 -13.56
N CYS A 404 0.54 19.63 -14.00
CA CYS A 404 0.97 19.06 -15.25
C CYS A 404 0.64 20.11 -16.30
N ASP A 405 1.67 20.57 -17.00
CA ASP A 405 1.56 21.43 -18.16
C ASP A 405 0.45 20.86 -19.05
N ASP A 406 -0.68 21.57 -19.14
CA ASP A 406 -1.83 21.24 -19.98
C ASP A 406 -1.50 21.53 -21.46
N ARG A 407 -0.30 21.13 -21.88
CA ARG A 407 0.04 21.02 -23.29
C ARG A 407 -0.47 19.67 -23.73
N HIS A 408 -1.77 19.59 -23.98
CA HIS A 408 -2.28 18.66 -24.96
C HIS A 408 -1.44 18.87 -26.22
N PRO A 409 -0.57 17.93 -26.64
CA PRO A 409 -0.21 17.92 -28.03
C PRO A 409 -1.56 17.69 -28.73
N GLN A 410 -1.95 18.58 -29.64
CA GLN A 410 -2.88 18.18 -30.69
C GLN A 410 -2.20 17.01 -31.41
N GLN A 411 -2.37 15.81 -30.87
CA GLN A 411 -1.88 14.57 -31.43
C GLN A 411 -2.65 14.44 -32.73
N ARG A 412 -1.91 14.66 -33.81
CA ARG A 412 -2.29 14.16 -35.13
C ARG A 412 -2.78 12.72 -34.92
N ARG A 413 -4.03 12.47 -35.30
CA ARG A 413 -4.60 11.12 -35.46
C ARG A 413 -3.59 10.27 -36.22
N ALA A 414 -2.84 9.47 -35.49
CA ALA A 414 -1.99 8.44 -36.03
C ALA A 414 -2.49 7.16 -35.35
N ASP A 415 -3.06 6.26 -36.14
CA ASP A 415 -3.48 4.92 -35.72
C ASP A 415 -2.32 4.26 -34.97
N ASN A 416 -2.35 4.31 -33.65
CA ASN A 416 -1.53 3.46 -32.79
C ASN A 416 -2.42 2.33 -32.25
N ASP A 417 -1.81 1.20 -31.91
CA ASP A 417 -2.54 0.01 -31.49
C ASP A 417 -3.39 0.23 -30.20
N PHE A 418 -3.03 1.20 -29.37
CA PHE A 418 -3.79 1.57 -28.16
C PHE A 418 -5.09 2.33 -28.47
N ASP A 419 -5.06 3.21 -29.47
CA ASP A 419 -6.25 3.90 -29.98
C ASP A 419 -7.21 2.90 -30.66
N GLN A 420 -6.68 1.81 -31.23
CA GLN A 420 -7.48 0.73 -31.81
C GLN A 420 -8.20 -0.09 -30.73
N GLU A 421 -7.56 -0.41 -29.59
CA GLU A 421 -8.21 -1.12 -28.49
C GLU A 421 -9.42 -0.35 -27.94
N ALA A 422 -9.28 0.96 -27.77
CA ALA A 422 -10.37 1.83 -27.32
C ALA A 422 -11.55 1.80 -28.31
N GLN A 423 -11.27 1.97 -29.60
CA GLN A 423 -12.29 1.91 -30.66
C GLN A 423 -12.97 0.54 -30.73
N LEU A 424 -12.22 -0.55 -30.53
CA LEU A 424 -12.76 -1.90 -30.53
C LEU A 424 -13.71 -2.12 -29.36
N LEU A 425 -13.36 -1.65 -28.16
CA LEU A 425 -14.24 -1.75 -26.99
C LEU A 425 -15.55 -1.00 -27.22
N GLU A 426 -15.48 0.25 -27.71
CA GLU A 426 -16.67 1.05 -28.03
C GLU A 426 -17.55 0.37 -29.09
N GLN A 427 -16.95 -0.18 -30.15
CA GLN A 427 -17.66 -0.93 -31.19
C GLN A 427 -18.33 -2.19 -30.64
N GLN A 428 -17.67 -2.93 -29.73
CA GLN A 428 -18.26 -4.09 -29.07
C GLN A 428 -19.49 -3.68 -28.25
N LEU A 429 -19.40 -2.62 -27.45
CA LEU A 429 -20.52 -2.13 -26.65
C LEU A 429 -21.68 -1.62 -27.50
N ALA A 430 -21.40 -0.95 -28.61
CA ALA A 430 -22.43 -0.48 -29.55
C ALA A 430 -23.25 -1.62 -30.17
N ARG A 431 -22.65 -2.82 -30.32
CA ARG A 431 -23.33 -4.02 -30.82
C ARG A 431 -24.19 -4.71 -29.76
N LEU A 432 -24.01 -4.40 -28.47
CA LEU A 432 -24.78 -5.01 -27.39
C LEU A 432 -26.17 -4.35 -27.27
N PRO A 433 -27.23 -5.16 -27.10
CA PRO A 433 -28.61 -4.71 -27.28
C PRO A 433 -29.21 -3.96 -26.08
N SER A 434 -28.62 -4.08 -24.88
CA SER A 434 -29.17 -3.51 -23.65
C SER A 434 -28.09 -2.89 -22.77
N ARG A 435 -28.50 -1.97 -21.87
CA ARG A 435 -27.64 -1.40 -20.82
C ARG A 435 -27.00 -2.51 -19.98
N GLU A 436 -27.80 -3.48 -19.55
CA GLU A 436 -27.36 -4.63 -18.76
C GLU A 436 -26.28 -5.47 -19.46
N ALA A 437 -26.44 -5.72 -20.78
CA ALA A 437 -25.42 -6.44 -21.55
C ALA A 437 -24.11 -5.66 -21.62
N ARG A 438 -24.17 -4.33 -21.80
CA ARG A 438 -23.00 -3.44 -21.80
C ARG A 438 -22.31 -3.42 -20.44
N MET A 439 -23.07 -3.25 -19.35
CA MET A 439 -22.55 -3.26 -17.98
C MET A 439 -21.79 -4.57 -17.71
N ARG A 440 -22.39 -5.73 -18.03
CA ARG A 440 -21.73 -7.04 -17.87
C ARG A 440 -20.44 -7.20 -18.69
N HIS A 441 -20.43 -6.67 -19.91
CA HIS A 441 -19.25 -6.72 -20.78
C HIS A 441 -18.07 -5.93 -20.22
N LEU A 442 -18.36 -4.83 -19.51
CA LEU A 442 -17.36 -3.97 -18.89
C LEU A 442 -16.76 -4.55 -17.61
N LEU A 443 -17.52 -5.32 -16.82
CA LEU A 443 -17.10 -5.81 -15.50
C LEU A 443 -15.67 -6.35 -15.44
N PRO A 444 -15.23 -7.27 -16.34
CA PRO A 444 -13.88 -7.83 -16.23
C PRO A 444 -12.76 -6.80 -16.39
N LEU A 445 -13.02 -5.69 -17.08
CA LEU A 445 -12.04 -4.61 -17.29
C LEU A 445 -11.92 -3.67 -16.08
N LEU A 446 -12.93 -3.69 -15.19
CA LEU A 446 -12.89 -2.97 -13.92
C LEU A 446 -12.23 -3.81 -12.81
N ALA A 447 -11.81 -5.06 -13.07
CA ALA A 447 -11.19 -5.90 -12.06
C ALA A 447 -9.89 -5.29 -11.48
N PRO A 448 -9.51 -5.62 -10.23
CA PRO A 448 -8.26 -5.19 -9.58
C PRO A 448 -7.00 -5.36 -10.46
N THR A 449 -7.01 -6.34 -11.35
CA THR A 449 -5.90 -6.69 -12.25
C THR A 449 -5.78 -5.81 -13.48
N LEU A 450 -6.86 -5.12 -13.87
CA LEU A 450 -6.98 -4.47 -15.18
C LEU A 450 -7.41 -3.01 -15.11
N HIS A 451 -8.09 -2.55 -14.05
CA HIS A 451 -8.68 -1.22 -14.03
C HIS A 451 -7.67 -0.08 -14.23
N HIS A 452 -6.40 -0.30 -13.84
CA HIS A 452 -5.32 0.67 -14.00
C HIS A 452 -4.73 0.72 -15.44
N SER A 453 -5.12 -0.20 -16.32
CA SER A 453 -4.69 -0.25 -17.73
C SER A 453 -5.45 0.78 -18.57
N HIS A 454 -4.98 1.07 -19.80
CA HIS A 454 -5.70 1.95 -20.73
C HIS A 454 -7.14 1.46 -20.99
N ALA A 455 -7.31 0.16 -21.24
CA ALA A 455 -8.63 -0.44 -21.45
C ALA A 455 -9.49 -0.38 -20.17
N GLY A 456 -8.89 -0.61 -19.00
CA GLY A 456 -9.58 -0.52 -17.72
C GLY A 456 -10.06 0.89 -17.37
N LEU A 457 -9.24 1.90 -17.63
CA LEU A 457 -9.60 3.31 -17.45
C LEU A 457 -10.78 3.71 -18.36
N LEU A 458 -10.73 3.32 -19.64
CA LEU A 458 -11.85 3.54 -20.56
C LEU A 458 -13.11 2.81 -20.11
N ALA A 459 -12.98 1.53 -19.73
CA ALA A 459 -14.10 0.73 -19.26
C ALA A 459 -14.76 1.32 -18.01
N THR A 460 -13.95 1.83 -17.08
CA THR A 460 -14.43 2.51 -15.86
C THR A 460 -15.24 3.75 -16.22
N ARG A 461 -14.75 4.57 -17.15
CA ARG A 461 -15.48 5.77 -17.60
C ARG A 461 -16.83 5.41 -18.21
N LEU A 462 -16.85 4.45 -19.14
CA LEU A 462 -18.07 3.98 -19.79
C LEU A 462 -19.04 3.32 -18.80
N PHE A 463 -18.52 2.57 -17.83
CA PHE A 463 -19.35 1.98 -16.78
C PHE A 463 -19.98 3.06 -15.91
N THR A 464 -19.21 4.09 -15.53
CA THR A 464 -19.67 5.22 -14.71
C THR A 464 -20.78 6.00 -15.41
N GLU A 465 -20.63 6.28 -16.71
CA GLU A 465 -21.65 6.92 -17.54
C GLU A 465 -22.93 6.08 -17.66
N LEU A 466 -22.80 4.76 -17.71
CA LEU A 466 -23.95 3.84 -17.75
C LEU A 466 -24.57 3.63 -16.37
N PHE A 467 -23.83 3.82 -15.29
CA PHE A 467 -24.27 3.58 -13.92
C PHE A 467 -25.11 4.75 -13.38
N ASN A 468 -24.63 5.98 -13.60
CA ASN A 468 -25.33 7.22 -13.34
C ASN A 468 -26.53 7.42 -14.28
#